data_AF-A0A0P8XP76-F1
#
_entry.id   AF-A0A0P8XP76-F1
#
_cell.length_a   1.000
_cell.length_b   1.000
_cell.length_c   1.000
_cell.angle_alpha   90.00
_cell.angle_beta   90.00
_cell.angle_gamma   90.00
#
_symmetry.space_group_name_H-M   'P 1'
#
loop_
_entity.id
_entity.type
_entity.pdbx_description
1 polymer ?
#
loop_
_entity_poly.entity_id
_entity_poly.type
_entity_poly.pdbx_seq_one_letter_code
_entity_poly.pdbx_strand_id
1 'polypeptide(L)'
;MIYTDNCCFCIGLKCGCILISLIEVLIRGLDRFFVDRDSLLGFLSLVVSGAYVICCIFLLLGAVLDARCFLMPYLMVSCLRFVILVAEGIFVATEGIVNDYLIFDVLQSVLGLYFWIVVYSYYDRLKQE
;
A
#
# COMPACT_ATOMS: atom_id res chain seq x y z
N MET A 1 3.23 -23.43 9.08
CA MET A 1 3.85 -23.63 7.75
C MET A 1 2.74 -23.61 6.71
N ILE A 2 2.38 -22.42 6.24
CA ILE A 2 1.42 -22.24 5.14
C ILE A 2 2.27 -22.08 3.88
N TYR A 3 1.97 -22.85 2.83
CA TYR A 3 2.70 -22.83 1.57
C TYR A 3 2.37 -21.54 0.78
N THR A 4 3.12 -20.46 1.03
CA THR A 4 2.94 -19.19 0.30
C THR A 4 3.80 -19.11 -0.99
N ASP A 5 4.63 -20.12 -1.29
CA ASP A 5 5.39 -20.20 -2.54
C ASP A 5 4.53 -20.14 -3.81
N ASN A 6 3.27 -20.56 -3.76
CA ASN A 6 2.41 -20.71 -4.94
C ASN A 6 1.51 -19.50 -5.25
N CYS A 7 1.50 -18.43 -4.44
CA CYS A 7 0.67 -17.25 -4.74
C CYS A 7 1.17 -16.39 -5.91
N CYS A 8 2.36 -16.67 -6.46
CA CYS A 8 2.88 -16.01 -7.65
C CYS A 8 3.39 -17.01 -8.69
N PHE A 9 2.47 -17.79 -9.27
CA PHE A 9 2.75 -18.84 -10.26
C PHE A 9 3.52 -18.38 -11.53
N CYS A 10 3.60 -17.06 -11.80
CA CYS A 10 4.24 -16.51 -13.00
C CYS A 10 5.30 -15.40 -12.74
N ILE A 11 5.47 -14.91 -11.51
CA ILE A 11 6.34 -13.75 -11.21
C ILE A 11 7.09 -14.02 -9.89
N GLY A 12 8.42 -14.07 -9.90
CA GLY A 12 9.19 -14.24 -8.66
C GLY A 12 8.96 -13.08 -7.69
N LEU A 13 8.85 -13.35 -6.37
CA LEU A 13 8.44 -12.36 -5.35
C LEU A 13 9.19 -11.01 -5.42
N LYS A 14 10.49 -11.03 -5.79
CA LYS A 14 11.29 -9.84 -6.11
C LYS A 14 10.63 -8.92 -7.14
N CYS A 15 10.27 -9.50 -8.28
CA CYS A 15 9.63 -8.80 -9.39
C CYS A 15 8.20 -8.38 -9.01
N GLY A 16 7.52 -9.15 -8.16
CA GLY A 16 6.26 -8.75 -7.52
C GLY A 16 6.41 -7.46 -6.71
N CYS A 17 7.38 -7.37 -5.80
CA CYS A 17 7.63 -6.16 -5.01
C CYS A 17 7.97 -4.94 -5.88
N ILE A 18 8.77 -5.12 -6.95
CA ILE A 18 9.08 -4.05 -7.90
C ILE A 18 7.81 -3.58 -8.62
N LEU A 19 6.99 -4.51 -9.14
CA LEU A 19 5.73 -4.20 -9.83
C LEU A 19 4.75 -3.46 -8.91
N ILE A 20 4.62 -3.90 -7.66
CA ILE A 20 3.80 -3.28 -6.62
C ILE A 20 4.23 -1.82 -6.40
N SER A 21 5.53 -1.57 -6.19
CA SER A 21 6.03 -0.21 -5.95
C SER A 21 5.73 0.75 -7.11
N LEU A 22 5.72 0.24 -8.35
CA LEU A 22 5.45 1.02 -9.56
C LEU A 22 3.94 1.30 -9.71
N ILE A 23 3.09 0.29 -9.45
CA ILE A 23 1.63 0.42 -9.48
C ILE A 23 1.14 1.37 -8.38
N GLU A 24 1.67 1.28 -7.15
CA GLU A 24 1.26 2.17 -6.06
C GLU A 24 1.61 3.64 -6.31
N VAL A 25 2.75 3.93 -6.95
CA VAL A 25 3.10 5.28 -7.38
C VAL A 25 2.13 5.77 -8.46
N LEU A 26 1.72 4.91 -9.39
CA LEU A 26 0.77 5.26 -10.45
C LEU A 26 -0.64 5.57 -9.89
N ILE A 27 -1.17 4.70 -9.02
CA ILE A 27 -2.48 4.89 -8.36
C ILE A 27 -2.49 6.22 -7.59
N ARG A 28 -1.37 6.59 -6.97
CA ARG A 28 -1.24 7.87 -6.24
C ARG A 28 -1.12 9.10 -7.12
N GLY A 29 -0.56 8.96 -8.32
CA GLY A 29 -0.59 10.02 -9.33
C GLY A 29 -2.03 10.37 -9.72
N LEU A 30 -2.90 9.36 -9.79
CA LEU A 30 -4.34 9.52 -10.02
C LEU A 30 -5.06 10.09 -8.78
N ASP A 31 -4.95 9.44 -7.62
CA ASP A 31 -5.56 9.83 -6.33
C ASP A 31 -5.33 11.31 -5.99
N ARG A 32 -4.09 11.80 -6.14
CA ARG A 32 -3.71 13.19 -5.88
C ARG A 32 -4.36 14.22 -6.83
N PHE A 33 -4.94 13.78 -7.94
CA PHE A 33 -5.68 14.63 -8.89
C PHE A 33 -7.16 14.79 -8.50
N PHE A 34 -7.70 13.91 -7.65
CA PHE A 34 -9.12 13.89 -7.26
C PHE A 34 -9.39 14.39 -5.83
N VAL A 35 -8.41 14.35 -4.92
CA VAL A 35 -8.60 14.79 -3.52
C VAL A 35 -8.68 16.32 -3.41
N ASP A 36 -9.87 16.81 -3.12
CA ASP A 36 -10.14 18.20 -2.72
C ASP A 36 -9.65 18.46 -1.28
N ARG A 37 -9.15 19.68 -0.98
CA ARG A 37 -8.11 19.86 0.06
C ARG A 37 -8.54 20.49 1.39
N ASP A 38 -9.82 20.72 1.60
CA ASP A 38 -10.27 21.64 2.65
C ASP A 38 -10.45 21.03 4.05
N SER A 39 -10.00 19.78 4.29
CA SER A 39 -10.12 19.10 5.59
C SER A 39 -8.78 18.75 6.24
N LEU A 40 -8.75 18.73 7.58
CA LEU A 40 -7.59 18.28 8.37
C LEU A 40 -7.22 16.82 8.10
N LEU A 41 -8.22 15.98 7.77
CA LEU A 41 -8.01 14.59 7.37
C LEU A 41 -7.28 14.51 6.02
N GLY A 42 -7.69 15.31 5.03
CA GLY A 42 -6.99 15.39 3.74
C GLY A 42 -5.53 15.83 3.86
N PHE A 43 -5.20 16.74 4.78
CA PHE A 43 -3.82 17.11 5.06
C PHE A 43 -3.01 15.97 5.71
N LEU A 44 -3.59 15.24 6.68
CA LEU A 44 -2.94 14.06 7.27
C LEU A 44 -2.73 12.95 6.23
N SER A 45 -3.75 12.67 5.41
CA SER A 45 -3.70 11.69 4.33
C SER A 45 -2.62 12.07 3.30
N LEU A 46 -2.48 13.36 2.95
CA LEU A 46 -1.39 13.87 2.10
C LEU A 46 0.00 13.62 2.70
N VAL A 47 0.21 13.90 3.99
CA VAL A 47 1.51 13.71 4.67
C VAL A 47 1.88 12.22 4.74
N VAL A 48 0.94 11.36 5.13
CA VAL A 48 1.14 9.90 5.17
C VAL A 48 1.35 9.33 3.77
N SER A 49 0.63 9.86 2.77
CA SER A 49 0.85 9.49 1.38
C SER A 49 2.27 9.84 0.93
N GLY A 50 2.74 11.06 1.20
CA GLY A 50 4.13 11.47 0.94
C GLY A 50 5.17 10.56 1.61
N ALA A 51 5.03 10.29 2.91
CA ALA A 51 5.92 9.40 3.65
C ALA A 51 5.98 7.99 3.05
N TYR A 52 4.84 7.45 2.63
CA TYR A 52 4.75 6.12 2.02
C TYR A 52 5.35 6.06 0.61
N VAL A 53 5.42 7.15 -0.16
CA VAL A 53 6.18 7.14 -1.44
C VAL A 53 7.66 6.88 -1.16
N ILE A 54 8.19 7.47 -0.09
CA ILE A 54 9.56 7.20 0.38
C ILE A 54 9.70 5.73 0.80
N CYS A 55 8.68 5.16 1.46
CA CYS A 55 8.63 3.72 1.75
C CYS A 55 8.58 2.83 0.49
N CYS A 56 7.90 3.23 -0.60
CA CYS A 56 7.95 2.50 -1.87
C CYS A 56 9.37 2.50 -2.48
N ILE A 57 10.13 3.60 -2.35
CA ILE A 57 11.55 3.65 -2.77
C ILE A 57 12.39 2.69 -1.93
N PHE A 58 12.19 2.68 -0.61
CA PHE A 58 12.86 1.70 0.26
C PHE A 58 12.47 0.25 -0.06
N LEU A 59 11.21 -0.01 -0.39
CA LEU A 59 10.76 -1.34 -0.80
C LEU A 59 11.44 -1.78 -2.11
N LEU A 60 11.50 -0.90 -3.12
CA LEU A 60 12.19 -1.17 -4.38
C LEU A 60 13.69 -1.44 -4.12
N LEU A 61 14.34 -0.62 -3.30
CA LEU A 61 15.74 -0.80 -2.91
C LEU A 61 15.95 -2.13 -2.14
N GLY A 62 15.07 -2.48 -1.22
CA GLY A 62 15.10 -3.74 -0.47
C GLY A 62 14.83 -4.98 -1.33
N ALA A 63 14.04 -4.85 -2.39
CA ALA A 63 13.82 -5.91 -3.38
C ALA A 63 15.04 -6.11 -4.30
N VAL A 64 15.80 -5.04 -4.60
CA VAL A 64 17.05 -5.10 -5.39
C VAL A 64 18.23 -5.59 -4.54
N LEU A 65 18.30 -5.22 -3.26
CA LEU A 65 19.41 -5.55 -2.35
C LEU A 65 19.18 -6.77 -1.44
N ASP A 66 18.05 -7.49 -1.58
CA ASP A 66 17.64 -8.58 -0.67
C ASP A 66 17.60 -8.22 0.83
N ALA A 67 17.48 -6.92 1.13
CA ALA A 67 17.75 -6.39 2.46
C ALA A 67 16.47 -6.16 3.28
N ARG A 68 16.14 -7.13 4.15
CA ARG A 68 14.97 -7.18 5.05
C ARG A 68 14.66 -5.85 5.76
N CYS A 69 15.69 -5.13 6.19
CA CYS A 69 15.56 -3.88 6.94
C CYS A 69 14.78 -2.78 6.20
N PHE A 70 14.80 -2.78 4.87
CA PHE A 70 14.09 -1.78 4.06
C PHE A 70 12.61 -2.13 3.78
N LEU A 71 12.18 -3.37 4.01
CA LEU A 71 10.79 -3.82 3.86
C LEU A 71 9.93 -3.47 5.08
N MET A 72 10.52 -3.53 6.28
CA MET A 72 9.91 -3.17 7.57
C MET A 72 9.16 -1.80 7.55
N PRO A 73 9.78 -0.67 7.15
CA PRO A 73 9.08 0.62 7.15
C PRO A 73 7.87 0.63 6.21
N TYR A 74 7.94 -0.03 5.06
CA TYR A 74 6.80 -0.16 4.15
C TYR A 74 5.64 -0.90 4.80
N LEU A 75 5.88 -2.07 5.39
CA LEU A 75 4.83 -2.88 6.05
C LEU A 75 4.13 -2.09 7.17
N MET A 76 4.87 -1.26 7.90
CA MET A 76 4.34 -0.44 8.99
C MET A 76 3.48 0.73 8.47
N VAL A 77 3.96 1.52 7.51
CA VAL A 77 3.19 2.66 6.97
C VAL A 77 2.02 2.18 6.09
N SER A 78 2.08 0.96 5.53
CA SER A 78 0.97 0.32 4.80
C SER A 78 -0.19 -0.02 5.72
N CYS A 79 0.09 -0.62 6.88
CA CYS A 79 -0.91 -0.84 7.92
C CYS A 79 -1.54 0.48 8.40
N LEU A 80 -0.72 1.51 8.64
CA LEU A 80 -1.21 2.83 9.06
C LEU A 80 -2.07 3.51 7.98
N ARG A 81 -1.72 3.37 6.69
CA ARG A 81 -2.52 3.86 5.56
C ARG A 81 -3.86 3.13 5.44
N PHE A 82 -3.89 1.82 5.66
CA PHE A 82 -5.13 1.04 5.67
C PHE A 82 -6.10 1.53 6.76
N VAL A 83 -5.59 1.82 7.97
CA VAL A 83 -6.40 2.41 9.06
C VAL A 83 -6.97 3.78 8.66
N ILE A 84 -6.19 4.63 7.99
CA ILE A 84 -6.66 5.94 7.51
C ILE A 84 -7.76 5.78 6.45
N LEU A 85 -7.57 4.93 5.43
CA LEU A 85 -8.59 4.66 4.41
C LEU A 85 -9.91 4.15 5.02
N VAL A 86 -9.83 3.28 6.03
CA VAL A 86 -11.03 2.82 6.76
C VAL A 86 -11.69 3.96 7.53
N ALA A 87 -10.91 4.85 8.17
CA ALA A 87 -11.45 6.01 8.87
C ALA A 87 -12.10 7.04 7.93
N GLU A 88 -11.48 7.33 6.78
CA GLU A 88 -12.03 8.21 5.73
C GLU A 88 -13.33 7.60 5.16
N GLY A 89 -13.36 6.30 4.86
CA GLY A 89 -14.56 5.60 4.40
C GLY A 89 -15.71 5.60 5.43
N ILE A 90 -15.42 5.45 6.72
CA ILE A 90 -16.43 5.57 7.80
C ILE A 90 -16.97 7.01 7.86
N PHE A 91 -16.10 8.02 7.78
CA PHE A 91 -16.51 9.43 7.83
C PHE A 91 -17.46 9.77 6.68
N VAL A 92 -17.12 9.37 5.44
CA VAL A 92 -17.98 9.55 4.26
C VAL A 92 -19.31 8.81 4.41
N ALA A 93 -19.31 7.60 4.97
CA ALA A 93 -20.53 6.84 5.23
C ALA A 93 -21.45 7.52 6.27
N THR A 94 -20.91 8.19 7.29
CA THR A 94 -21.71 8.97 8.26
C THR A 94 -22.27 10.27 7.70
N GLU A 95 -21.57 10.92 6.76
CA GLU A 95 -22.05 12.13 6.06
C GLU A 95 -23.14 11.80 5.01
N GLY A 96 -23.35 10.51 4.69
CA GLY A 96 -24.41 10.05 3.77
C GLY A 96 -24.15 10.36 2.29
N ILE A 97 -22.99 10.92 1.94
CA ILE A 97 -22.61 11.26 0.58
C ILE A 97 -22.07 10.00 -0.10
N VAL A 98 -22.97 9.20 -0.69
CA VAL A 98 -22.60 8.05 -1.52
C VAL A 98 -22.00 8.58 -2.83
N ASN A 99 -20.68 8.71 -2.83
CA ASN A 99 -19.90 9.26 -3.92
C ASN A 99 -19.25 8.12 -4.73
N ASP A 100 -19.05 8.29 -6.04
CA ASP A 100 -18.41 7.26 -6.88
C ASP A 100 -16.99 6.86 -6.39
N TYR A 101 -16.34 7.76 -5.65
CA TYR A 101 -15.06 7.51 -4.98
C TYR A 101 -15.08 6.36 -3.97
N LEU A 102 -16.23 6.02 -3.37
CA LEU A 102 -16.34 4.93 -2.38
C LEU A 102 -15.97 3.57 -3.00
N ILE A 103 -16.28 3.36 -4.29
CA ILE A 103 -15.85 2.17 -5.04
C ILE A 103 -14.32 2.17 -5.22
N PHE A 104 -13.73 3.34 -5.50
CA PHE A 104 -12.30 3.50 -5.67
C PHE A 104 -11.54 3.25 -4.36
N ASP A 105 -12.03 3.77 -3.22
CA ASP A 105 -11.45 3.54 -1.89
C ASP A 105 -11.52 2.07 -1.47
N VAL A 106 -12.65 1.40 -1.70
CA VAL A 106 -12.79 -0.04 -1.42
C VAL A 106 -11.78 -0.83 -2.26
N LEU A 107 -11.68 -0.55 -3.56
CA LEU A 107 -10.73 -1.21 -4.46
C LEU A 107 -9.26 -0.91 -4.07
N GLN A 108 -8.94 0.34 -3.71
CA GLN A 108 -7.64 0.75 -3.19
C GLN A 108 -7.28 0.04 -1.87
N SER A 109 -8.25 -0.19 -0.97
CA SER A 109 -8.04 -0.91 0.28
C SER A 109 -7.76 -2.41 0.07
N VAL A 110 -8.47 -3.06 -0.86
CA VAL A 110 -8.30 -4.48 -1.20
C VAL A 110 -6.96 -4.72 -1.90
N LEU A 111 -6.58 -3.86 -2.85
CA LEU A 111 -5.27 -3.91 -3.49
C LEU A 111 -4.14 -3.65 -2.48
N GLY A 112 -4.31 -2.69 -1.56
CA GLY A 112 -3.35 -2.42 -0.50
C GLY A 112 -3.12 -3.62 0.43
N LEU A 113 -4.19 -4.30 0.85
CA LEU A 113 -4.10 -5.54 1.64
C LEU A 113 -3.39 -6.66 0.87
N TYR A 114 -3.72 -6.85 -0.42
CA TYR A 114 -3.06 -7.84 -1.26
C TYR A 114 -1.54 -7.55 -1.39
N PHE A 115 -1.17 -6.30 -1.66
CA PHE A 115 0.23 -5.89 -1.73
C PHE A 115 0.96 -6.08 -0.39
N TRP A 116 0.32 -5.75 0.73
CA TRP A 116 0.86 -6.01 2.07
C TRP A 116 1.18 -7.49 2.29
N ILE A 117 0.26 -8.40 1.91
CA ILE A 117 0.47 -9.86 2.03
C ILE A 117 1.64 -10.33 1.17
N VAL A 118 1.76 -9.85 -0.08
CA VAL A 118 2.87 -10.21 -0.98
C VAL A 118 4.21 -9.75 -0.40
N VAL A 119 4.30 -8.51 0.08
CA VAL A 119 5.52 -7.96 0.69
C VAL A 119 5.85 -8.67 2.01
N TYR A 120 4.84 -9.00 2.82
CA TYR A 120 5.03 -9.78 4.05
C TYR A 120 5.54 -11.18 3.75
N SER A 121 5.01 -11.85 2.72
CA SER A 121 5.51 -13.15 2.27
C SER A 121 6.95 -13.07 1.76
N TYR A 122 7.33 -11.97 1.10
CA TYR A 122 8.71 -11.74 0.69
C TYR A 122 9.62 -11.46 1.89
N TYR A 123 9.13 -10.75 2.91
CA TYR A 123 9.83 -10.54 4.19
C TYR A 123 10.01 -11.83 5.01
N ASP A 124 9.06 -12.77 4.96
CA ASP A 124 9.20 -14.06 5.65
C ASP A 124 10.13 -15.02 4.90
N ARG A 125 10.05 -15.09 3.56
CA ARG A 125 11.01 -15.86 2.75
C ARG A 125 12.42 -15.29 2.90
N LEU A 126 12.52 -13.99 2.63
CA LEU A 126 13.27 -13.01 3.39
C LEU A 126 14.15 -13.59 4.49
N LYS A 127 13.46 -14.01 5.56
CA LYS A 127 13.88 -14.38 6.92
C LYS A 127 14.31 -15.85 7.09
N GLN A 128 14.03 -16.74 6.13
CA GLN A 128 14.39 -18.17 6.19
C GLN A 128 15.72 -18.51 5.48
N GLU A 129 16.20 -17.61 4.62
CA GLU A 129 17.56 -17.61 4.04
C GLU A 129 18.62 -17.08 5.04
#